data_AF-A0A8G1N105-F1
#
_entry.id   AF-A0A8G1N105-F1
#
_cell.length_a   1.000
_cell.length_b   1.000
_cell.length_c   1.000
_cell.angle_alpha   90.00
_cell.angle_beta   90.00
_cell.angle_gamma   90.00
#
_symmetry.space_group_name_H-M   'P 1'
#
loop_
_entity.id
_entity.type
_entity.pdbx_description
1 polymer ?
#
loop_
_entity_poly.entity_id
_entity_poly.type
_entity_poly.pdbx_seq_one_letter_code
_entity_poly.pdbx_strand_id
1 'polypeptide(L)'
;MRLENADDRFRPGDIAGAFHTWRRVVGGPASRARCYALHADCASCNPPGRDVLESASYRLPRRQAQELRRLTAPLDERFLQLTLPLPSKPPCPWWTLRC
;
A
#
# COMPACT_ATOMS: atom_id res chain seq x y z
N MET A 1 -20.93 7.45 5.80
CA MET A 1 -20.71 5.99 5.88
C MET A 1 -19.26 5.77 6.25
N ARG A 2 -19.00 5.21 7.43
CA ARG A 2 -17.65 4.96 7.96
C ARG A 2 -17.08 3.74 7.19
N LEU A 3 -15.87 3.87 6.64
CA LEU A 3 -15.24 2.92 5.71
C LEU A 3 -15.12 1.48 6.25
N GLU A 4 -15.25 1.32 7.57
CA GLU A 4 -15.08 0.09 8.36
C GLU A 4 -16.27 -0.88 8.38
N ASN A 5 -17.47 -0.47 7.95
CA ASN A 5 -18.66 -1.33 8.02
C ASN A 5 -18.97 -2.13 6.74
N ALA A 6 -18.07 -2.17 5.77
CA ALA A 6 -18.30 -2.79 4.47
C ALA A 6 -17.69 -4.20 4.32
N ASP A 7 -16.76 -4.62 5.19
CA ASP A 7 -16.10 -5.93 5.13
C ASP A 7 -15.56 -6.33 6.51
N ASP A 8 -16.01 -7.49 7.01
CA ASP A 8 -15.76 -8.02 8.35
C ASP A 8 -14.28 -8.33 8.64
N ARG A 9 -13.42 -8.32 7.61
CA ARG A 9 -11.97 -8.56 7.74
C ARG A 9 -11.18 -7.28 8.00
N PHE A 10 -11.78 -6.10 7.83
CA PHE A 10 -11.16 -4.84 8.22
C PHE A 10 -11.73 -4.41 9.57
N ARG A 11 -10.86 -4.34 10.57
CA ARG A 11 -11.19 -3.70 11.84
C ARG A 11 -11.30 -2.19 11.63
N PRO A 12 -12.12 -1.49 12.44
CA PRO A 12 -12.09 -0.04 12.53
C PRO A 12 -10.65 0.48 12.64
N GLY A 13 -10.26 1.33 11.69
CA GLY A 13 -8.92 1.91 11.62
C GLY A 13 -7.89 1.16 10.76
N ASP A 14 -8.16 -0.04 10.26
CA ASP A 14 -7.17 -0.80 9.45
C ASP A 14 -6.76 -0.04 8.19
N ILE A 15 -7.74 0.48 7.44
CA ILE A 15 -7.49 1.25 6.21
C ILE A 15 -6.71 2.54 6.52
N ALA A 16 -7.05 3.21 7.62
CA ALA A 16 -6.36 4.43 8.04
C ALA A 16 -4.92 4.14 8.49
N GLY A 17 -4.71 3.06 9.27
CA GLY A 17 -3.39 2.61 9.69
C GLY A 17 -2.52 2.18 8.52
N ALA A 18 -3.10 1.47 7.54
CA ALA A 18 -2.43 1.11 6.30
C ALA A 18 -2.03 2.34 5.49
N PHE A 19 -2.93 3.32 5.36
CA PHE A 19 -2.63 4.59 4.68
C PHE A 19 -1.51 5.36 5.37
N HIS A 20 -1.54 5.49 6.70
CA HIS A 20 -0.48 6.14 7.46
C HIS A 20 0.87 5.43 7.33
N THR A 21 0.84 4.10 7.33
CA THR A 21 2.03 3.27 7.10
C THR A 21 2.62 3.55 5.73
N TRP A 22 1.79 3.48 4.68
CA TRP A 22 2.22 3.73 3.30
C TRP A 22 2.78 5.14 3.13
N ARG A 23 2.10 6.15 3.69
CA ARG A 23 2.58 7.53 3.71
C ARG A 23 3.94 7.69 4.40
N ARG A 24 4.18 6.96 5.51
CA ARG A 24 5.46 7.02 6.25
C ARG A 24 6.61 6.39 5.47
N VAL A 25 6.33 5.37 4.67
CA VAL A 25 7.30 4.71 3.79
C VAL A 25 7.76 5.70 2.72
N VAL A 26 6.82 6.29 1.98
CA VAL A 26 7.12 7.15 0.83
C VAL A 26 7.52 8.59 1.21
N GLY A 27 7.11 9.05 2.39
CA GLY A 27 7.48 10.36 2.94
C GLY A 27 8.84 10.36 3.65
N GLY A 28 9.48 9.19 3.81
CA GLY A 28 10.81 9.06 4.41
C GLY A 28 11.96 9.22 3.41
N PRO A 29 13.20 8.99 3.86
CA PRO A 29 14.35 8.86 2.97
C PRO A 29 14.14 7.74 1.95
N ALA A 30 14.73 7.86 0.76
CA ALA A 30 14.63 6.85 -0.30
C ALA A 30 15.03 5.44 0.16
N SER A 31 15.98 5.32 1.09
CA SER A 31 16.39 4.03 1.66
C SER A 31 15.25 3.29 2.37
N ARG A 32 14.26 4.01 2.92
CA ARG A 32 13.08 3.40 3.54
C ARG A 32 12.17 2.75 2.51
N ALA A 33 11.90 3.44 1.40
CA ALA A 33 11.10 2.88 0.31
C ALA A 33 11.76 1.64 -0.32
N ARG A 34 13.09 1.70 -0.49
CA ARG A 34 13.89 0.56 -0.96
C ARG A 34 13.88 -0.62 0.02
N CYS A 35 14.07 -0.34 1.31
CA CYS A 35 13.97 -1.35 2.37
C CYS A 35 12.59 -2.00 2.43
N TYR A 36 11.51 -1.21 2.30
CA TYR A 36 10.14 -1.73 2.18
C TYR A 36 10.02 -2.71 1.02
N ALA A 37 10.53 -2.33 -0.17
CA ALA A 37 10.46 -3.17 -1.35
C ALA A 37 11.25 -4.48 -1.22
N LEU A 38 12.47 -4.41 -0.68
CA LEU A 38 13.35 -5.58 -0.46
C LEU A 38 12.82 -6.56 0.57
N HIS A 39 12.00 -6.09 1.52
CA HIS A 39 11.43 -6.90 2.59
C HIS A 39 9.92 -7.07 2.46
N ALA A 40 9.38 -7.06 1.23
CA ALA A 40 7.96 -7.24 0.96
C ALA A 40 7.35 -8.50 1.63
N ASP A 41 8.11 -9.60 1.70
CA ASP A 41 7.64 -10.86 2.29
C ASP A 41 7.81 -10.92 3.83
N CYS A 42 8.40 -9.90 4.46
CA CYS A 42 8.62 -9.83 5.90
C CYS A 42 7.58 -8.93 6.57
N ALA A 43 6.51 -9.51 7.14
CA ALA A 43 5.44 -8.75 7.78
C ALA A 43 5.88 -7.85 8.96
N SER A 44 6.97 -8.20 9.66
CA SER A 44 7.52 -7.38 10.75
C SER A 44 8.39 -6.23 10.24
N CYS A 45 9.09 -6.44 9.12
CA CYS A 45 9.95 -5.44 8.48
C CYS A 45 9.14 -4.47 7.61
N ASN A 46 8.05 -4.98 7.03
CA ASN A 46 7.17 -4.31 6.11
C ASN A 46 5.72 -4.54 6.55
N PRO A 47 5.16 -3.65 7.40
CA PRO A 47 3.75 -3.73 7.71
C PRO A 47 2.95 -3.54 6.40
N PRO A 48 1.92 -4.37 6.13
CA PRO A 48 1.32 -4.61 4.80
C PRO A 48 0.45 -3.45 4.29
N GLY A 49 0.94 -2.22 4.41
CA GLY A 49 0.19 -1.00 4.16
C GLY A 49 -0.38 -0.97 2.75
N ARG A 50 0.43 -1.29 1.72
CA ARG A 50 -0.07 -1.25 0.34
C ARG A 50 -1.00 -2.42 -0.01
N ASP A 51 -0.78 -3.60 0.56
CA ASP A 51 -1.62 -4.78 0.33
C ASP A 51 -3.03 -4.59 0.92
N VAL A 52 -3.10 -3.98 2.12
CA VAL A 52 -4.37 -3.62 2.76
C VAL A 52 -5.11 -2.57 1.94
N LEU A 53 -4.41 -1.55 1.43
CA LEU A 53 -5.02 -0.52 0.56
C LEU A 53 -5.53 -1.11 -0.76
N GLU A 54 -4.79 -2.04 -1.37
CA GLU A 54 -5.26 -2.73 -2.58
C GLU A 54 -6.53 -3.53 -2.29
N SER A 55 -6.46 -4.39 -1.26
CA SER A 55 -7.57 -5.25 -0.85
C SER A 55 -8.82 -4.42 -0.54
N ALA A 56 -8.67 -3.33 0.21
CA ALA A 56 -9.78 -2.42 0.52
C ALA A 56 -10.36 -1.79 -0.75
N SER A 57 -9.54 -1.43 -1.74
CA SER A 57 -10.03 -0.85 -2.99
C SER A 57 -10.92 -1.81 -3.81
N TYR A 58 -10.73 -3.12 -3.68
CA TYR A 58 -11.56 -4.13 -4.36
C TYR A 58 -12.87 -4.43 -3.62
N ARG A 59 -12.94 -4.14 -2.32
CA ARG A 59 -14.05 -4.55 -1.45
C ARG A 59 -14.96 -3.39 -1.05
N LEU A 60 -14.43 -2.17 -1.01
CA LEU A 60 -15.21 -0.97 -0.72
C LEU A 60 -16.25 -0.69 -1.81
N PRO A 61 -17.40 -0.07 -1.46
CA PRO A 61 -18.33 0.39 -2.47
C PRO A 61 -17.66 1.40 -3.41
N ARG A 62 -18.13 1.47 -4.66
CA ARG A 62 -17.45 2.15 -5.76
C ARG A 62 -16.95 3.56 -5.43
N ARG A 63 -17.75 4.38 -4.74
CA ARG A 63 -17.38 5.77 -4.41
C ARG A 63 -16.20 5.81 -3.42
N GLN A 64 -16.25 4.99 -2.38
CA GLN A 64 -15.19 4.88 -1.37
C GLN A 64 -13.91 4.28 -1.96
N ALA A 65 -14.04 3.25 -2.81
CA ALA A 65 -12.91 2.69 -3.53
C ALA A 65 -12.24 3.73 -4.45
N GLN A 66 -13.02 4.56 -5.14
CA GLN A 66 -12.48 5.66 -5.96
C GLN A 66 -11.75 6.70 -5.10
N GLU A 67 -12.31 7.08 -3.97
CA GLU A 67 -11.66 8.02 -3.04
C GLU A 67 -10.35 7.44 -2.50
N LEU A 68 -10.34 6.18 -2.06
CA LEU A 68 -9.15 5.49 -1.58
C LEU A 68 -8.05 5.43 -2.66
N ARG A 69 -8.42 5.09 -3.91
CA ARG A 69 -7.48 5.08 -5.04
C ARG A 69 -6.92 6.47 -5.32
N ARG A 70 -7.75 7.52 -5.28
CA ARG A 70 -7.30 8.92 -5.46
C ARG A 70 -6.29 9.35 -4.39
N LEU A 71 -6.54 8.98 -3.14
CA LEU A 71 -5.62 9.28 -2.03
C LEU A 71 -4.31 8.49 -2.11
N THR A 72 -4.37 7.24 -2.61
CA THR A 72 -3.23 6.33 -2.70
C THR A 72 -2.33 6.63 -3.90
N ALA A 73 -2.91 7.08 -5.03
CA ALA A 73 -2.18 7.37 -6.27
C ALA A 73 -0.91 8.24 -6.12
N PRO A 74 -0.95 9.42 -5.46
CA PRO A 74 0.27 10.23 -5.31
C PRO A 74 1.34 9.56 -4.43
N LEU A 75 0.93 8.68 -3.50
CA LEU A 75 1.88 7.91 -2.69
C LEU A 75 2.53 6.81 -3.54
N ASP A 76 1.75 6.13 -4.38
CA ASP A 76 2.25 5.14 -5.33
C ASP A 76 3.24 5.77 -6.32
N GLU A 77 2.91 6.93 -6.90
CA GLU A 77 3.82 7.69 -7.76
C GLU A 77 5.13 8.05 -7.04
N ARG A 78 5.04 8.51 -5.79
CA ARG A 78 6.23 8.82 -5.00
C ARG A 78 7.08 7.57 -4.76
N PHE A 79 6.48 6.44 -4.46
CA PHE A 79 7.20 5.18 -4.29
C PHE A 79 7.93 4.77 -5.58
N LEU A 80 7.30 4.94 -6.75
CA LEU A 80 7.91 4.69 -8.05
C LEU A 80 9.11 5.61 -8.34
N GLN A 81 9.08 6.85 -7.87
CA GLN A 81 10.23 7.77 -7.99
C GLN A 81 11.41 7.38 -7.08
N LEU A 82 11.13 6.68 -5.97
CA LEU A 82 12.12 6.32 -4.95
C LEU A 82 12.76 4.94 -5.17
N THR A 83 12.21 4.13 -6.07
CA THR A 83 12.58 2.73 -6.25
C THR A 83 12.77 2.39 -7.73
N LEU A 84 13.60 1.38 -8.00
CA LEU A 84 13.86 0.88 -9.35
C LEU A 84 13.07 -0.40 -9.60
N PRO A 85 12.60 -0.66 -10.83
CA PRO A 85 11.95 -1.93 -11.17
C PRO A 85 12.94 -3.10 -11.05
N LEU A 86 12.53 -4.15 -10.35
CA LEU A 86 13.22 -5.43 -10.40
C LEU A 86 12.72 -6.23 -11.60
N PRO A 87 13.61 -6.78 -12.45
CA PRO A 87 13.21 -7.71 -13.50
C PRO A 87 12.78 -9.03 -12.85
N SER A 88 11.48 -9.31 -12.82
CA SER A 88 10.94 -10.58 -12.32
C SER A 88 9.86 -11.14 -13.26
N LYS A 89 9.58 -12.44 -13.12
CA LYS A 89 8.43 -13.09 -13.78
C LYS A 89 7.20 -13.02 -12.87
N PRO A 90 6.01 -12.68 -13.40
CA PRO A 90 4.75 -12.63 -12.66
C PRO A 90 4.42 -13.97 -11.95
N PRO A 91 3.56 -13.98 -10.90
CA PRO A 91 2.51 -12.99 -10.60
C PRO A 91 2.63 -12.32 -9.21
N CYS A 92 3.56 -11.38 -9.03
CA CYS A 92 3.67 -10.61 -7.77
C CYS A 92 3.10 -9.19 -7.90
N PRO A 93 2.61 -8.58 -6.81
CA PRO A 93 2.19 -7.17 -6.82
C PRO A 93 3.33 -6.23 -7.19
N TRP A 94 3.04 -5.16 -7.95
CA TRP A 94 4.09 -4.33 -8.54
C TRP A 94 4.97 -3.58 -7.53
N TRP A 95 4.49 -3.33 -6.29
CA TRP A 95 5.28 -2.68 -5.24
C TRP A 95 6.29 -3.61 -4.57
N THR A 96 6.16 -4.93 -4.75
CA THR A 96 7.15 -5.92 -4.30
C THR A 96 8.23 -6.16 -5.36
N LEU A 97 7.99 -5.71 -6.60
CA LEU A 97 8.93 -5.82 -7.72
C LEU A 97 9.83 -4.58 -7.83
N ARG A 98 10.35 -4.12 -6.70
CA ARG A 98 11.09 -2.86 -6.58
C ARG A 98 12.34 -3.00 -5.70
N CYS A 99 13.35 -2.15 -5.91
CA CYS A 99 14.56 -2.06 -5.07
C CYS A 99 15.10 -0.63 -4.92
#